data_AF-A0A2M7AK64-F1
#
_entry.id   AF-A0A2M7AK64-F1
#
_cell.length_a   1.000
_cell.length_b   1.000
_cell.length_c   1.000
_cell.angle_alpha   90.00
_cell.angle_beta   90.00
_cell.angle_gamma   90.00
#
_symmetry.space_group_name_H-M   'P 1'
#
loop_
_entity.id
_entity.type
_entity.pdbx_description
1 polymer ?
#
loop_
_entity_poly.entity_id
_entity_poly.type
_entity_poly.pdbx_seq_one_letter_code
_entity_poly.pdbx_strand_id
1 'polypeptide(L)'
;DECDREKGERKIKEFIRPDKIKPDPKKCFLDQGILCLGPVTRSGCGQRCINANMPCRGCFGPSDYVHDMGAKILGGITSIIDSNDEEEIKKLTDQIVDPAGTFYRFTLPYSLLKRKIMKKEEV
;
A
#
# COMPACT_ATOMS: atom_id res chain seq x y z
N ASP A 1 -11.70 0.34 -9.87
CA ASP A 1 -11.89 1.20 -11.05
C ASP A 1 -12.63 2.51 -10.79
N GLU A 2 -13.33 2.65 -9.67
CA GLU A 2 -14.11 3.84 -9.32
C GLU A 2 -13.30 5.12 -9.04
N CYS A 3 -11.95 5.11 -9.01
CA CYS A 3 -11.15 6.23 -8.50
C CYS A 3 -10.99 7.33 -9.55
N ASP A 4 -11.48 8.53 -9.23
CA ASP A 4 -11.49 9.71 -10.11
C ASP A 4 -10.11 10.38 -10.30
N ARG A 5 -9.10 9.94 -9.56
CA ARG A 5 -7.75 10.48 -9.69
C ARG A 5 -7.09 10.04 -10.99
N GLU A 6 -6.36 10.96 -11.61
CA GLU A 6 -5.60 10.76 -12.83
C GLU A 6 -4.43 9.78 -12.59
N LYS A 7 -4.40 8.69 -13.36
CA LYS A 7 -3.39 7.63 -13.28
C LYS A 7 -2.35 7.86 -14.39
N GLY A 8 -1.09 8.02 -14.00
CA GLY A 8 0.05 8.12 -14.90
C GLY A 8 0.73 6.76 -15.12
N GLU A 9 2.02 6.81 -15.48
CA GLU A 9 2.83 5.64 -15.82
C GLU A 9 3.27 4.77 -14.63
N ARG A 10 2.99 5.19 -13.39
CA ARG A 10 3.37 4.46 -12.16
C ARG A 10 4.84 4.09 -12.10
N LYS A 11 5.70 5.10 -12.21
CA LYS A 11 7.15 4.98 -12.03
C LYS A 11 7.55 5.69 -10.74
N ILE A 12 7.64 4.95 -9.64
CA ILE A 12 7.96 5.51 -8.32
C ILE A 12 9.49 5.58 -8.16
N LYS A 13 9.98 6.79 -7.82
CA LYS A 13 11.38 7.06 -7.45
C LYS A 13 11.61 7.21 -5.95
N GLU A 14 10.54 7.37 -5.17
CA GLU A 14 10.61 7.48 -3.72
C GLU A 14 9.21 7.24 -3.10
N PHE A 15 9.19 6.66 -1.90
CA PHE A 15 7.99 6.58 -1.07
C PHE A 15 7.96 7.72 -0.06
N ILE A 16 6.92 8.54 -0.15
CA ILE A 16 6.71 9.70 0.72
C ILE A 16 5.49 9.45 1.60
N ARG A 17 5.63 9.76 2.88
CA ARG A 17 4.51 9.68 3.81
C ARG A 17 3.57 10.88 3.63
N PRO A 18 2.24 10.69 3.73
CA PRO A 18 1.26 11.78 3.59
C PRO A 18 1.48 12.97 4.54
N ASP A 19 2.13 12.77 5.69
CA ASP A 19 2.44 13.83 6.64
C ASP A 19 3.57 14.78 6.19
N LYS A 20 4.39 14.37 5.22
CA LYS A 20 5.56 15.12 4.76
C LYS A 20 5.31 16.00 3.53
N ILE A 21 4.17 15.81 2.87
CA ILE A 21 3.84 16.47 1.60
C ILE A 21 2.36 16.81 1.58
N LYS A 22 1.99 17.90 0.90
CA LYS A 22 0.60 18.17 0.55
C LYS A 22 0.29 17.44 -0.77
N PRO A 23 -0.51 16.35 -0.77
CA PRO A 23 -0.74 15.59 -1.98
C PRO A 23 -1.57 16.41 -2.97
N ASP A 24 -1.22 16.31 -4.25
CA ASP A 24 -2.05 16.79 -5.34
C ASP A 24 -3.39 16.03 -5.30
N PRO A 25 -4.53 16.73 -5.25
CA PRO A 25 -5.85 16.11 -5.11
C PRO A 25 -6.32 15.40 -6.38
N LYS A 26 -5.78 15.75 -7.55
CA LYS A 26 -6.15 15.15 -8.84
C LYS A 26 -5.27 13.96 -9.20
N LYS A 27 -3.96 14.06 -8.94
CA LYS A 27 -3.02 12.99 -9.30
C LYS A 27 -3.21 11.76 -8.40
N CYS A 28 -3.05 10.57 -8.95
CA CYS A 28 -3.04 9.33 -8.18
C CYS A 28 -1.98 9.36 -7.07
N PHE A 29 -2.30 8.87 -5.88
CA PHE A 29 -1.37 8.83 -4.75
C PHE A 29 -0.14 7.97 -5.04
N LEU A 30 -0.31 6.81 -5.69
CA LEU A 30 0.83 5.94 -6.02
C LEU A 30 1.79 6.63 -6.97
N ASP A 31 1.30 7.41 -7.95
CA ASP A 31 2.13 8.20 -8.87
C ASP A 31 2.82 9.40 -8.19
N GLN A 32 2.46 9.69 -6.94
CA GLN A 32 3.09 10.69 -6.08
C GLN A 32 4.02 10.06 -5.03
N GLY A 33 4.27 8.74 -5.10
CA GLY A 33 5.06 8.03 -4.09
C GLY A 33 4.32 7.79 -2.78
N ILE A 34 3.00 8.05 -2.72
CA ILE A 34 2.20 7.87 -1.51
C ILE A 34 1.53 6.50 -1.55
N LEU A 35 1.84 5.67 -0.56
CA LEU A 35 1.24 4.34 -0.43
C LEU A 35 -0.28 4.41 -0.29
N CYS A 36 -0.98 3.81 -1.26
CA CYS A 36 -2.43 3.75 -1.32
C CYS A 36 -2.88 2.31 -1.63
N LEU A 37 -3.69 1.74 -0.74
CA LEU A 37 -4.15 0.35 -0.86
C LEU A 37 -5.39 0.21 -1.77
N GLY A 38 -5.84 1.29 -2.39
CA GLY A 38 -7.05 1.33 -3.23
C GLY A 38 -7.11 0.19 -4.27
N PRO A 39 -6.04 -0.11 -5.03
CA PRO A 39 -6.06 -1.15 -6.04
C PRO A 39 -6.34 -2.57 -5.54
N VAL A 40 -6.10 -2.84 -4.25
CA VAL A 40 -6.32 -4.17 -3.65
C VAL A 40 -7.49 -4.18 -2.66
N THR A 41 -8.22 -3.07 -2.54
CA THR A 41 -9.33 -2.94 -1.60
C THR A 41 -10.65 -3.04 -2.34
N ARG A 42 -11.60 -3.80 -1.80
CA ARG A 42 -12.98 -3.85 -2.30
C ARG A 42 -13.60 -2.44 -2.29
N SER A 43 -14.37 -2.14 -3.34
CA SER A 43 -15.07 -0.85 -3.46
C SER A 43 -16.38 -0.83 -2.65
N GLY A 44 -17.17 0.25 -2.77
CA GLY A 44 -18.45 0.42 -2.06
C GLY A 44 -18.42 1.35 -0.84
N CYS A 45 -17.25 1.82 -0.41
CA CYS A 45 -17.14 2.80 0.68
C CYS A 45 -17.42 4.25 0.24
N GLY A 46 -17.61 4.48 -1.07
CA GLY A 46 -17.77 5.81 -1.66
C GLY A 46 -16.49 6.66 -1.61
N GLN A 47 -15.33 6.01 -1.50
CA GLN A 47 -14.00 6.65 -1.58
C GLN A 47 -13.76 7.79 -0.58
N ARG A 48 -14.39 7.71 0.59
CA ARG A 48 -14.35 8.73 1.64
C ARG A 48 -12.93 9.25 1.95
N CYS A 49 -11.95 8.35 2.04
CA CYS A 49 -10.56 8.75 2.27
C CYS A 49 -10.00 9.58 1.11
N ILE A 50 -10.20 9.10 -0.12
CA ILE A 50 -9.68 9.74 -1.34
C ILE A 50 -10.28 11.14 -1.51
N ASN A 51 -11.59 11.28 -1.23
CA ASN A 51 -12.32 12.54 -1.27
C ASN A 51 -11.85 13.52 -0.20
N ALA A 52 -11.36 13.03 0.94
CA ALA A 52 -10.70 13.82 1.97
C ALA A 52 -9.20 14.07 1.69
N ASN A 53 -8.74 13.84 0.45
CA ASN A 53 -7.35 13.92 0.04
C ASN A 53 -6.39 13.04 0.87
N MET A 54 -6.85 11.85 1.27
CA MET A 54 -6.05 10.85 2.00
C MET A 54 -5.99 9.52 1.25
N PRO A 55 -4.87 8.78 1.29
CA PRO A 55 -4.77 7.48 0.63
C PRO A 55 -5.69 6.43 1.27
N CYS A 56 -6.14 5.48 0.45
CA CYS A 56 -6.91 4.35 0.93
C CYS A 56 -6.06 3.50 1.90
N ARG A 57 -6.66 3.13 3.04
CA ARG A 57 -6.04 2.32 4.09
C ARG A 57 -6.41 0.85 4.04
N GLY A 58 -7.29 0.43 3.14
CA GLY A 58 -7.66 -0.96 2.97
C GLY A 58 -8.69 -1.53 3.95
N CYS A 59 -9.52 -0.69 4.57
CA CYS A 59 -10.45 -1.13 5.63
C CYS A 59 -11.56 -2.09 5.16
N PHE A 60 -11.96 -2.04 3.89
CA PHE A 60 -12.99 -2.95 3.34
C PHE A 60 -12.43 -4.32 2.95
N GLY A 61 -11.13 -4.54 3.17
CA GLY A 61 -10.47 -5.81 2.86
C GLY A 61 -10.33 -6.07 1.36
N PRO A 62 -9.81 -7.25 1.00
CA PRO A 62 -9.55 -7.64 -0.38
C PRO A 62 -10.82 -7.93 -1.20
N SER A 63 -10.67 -7.97 -2.53
CA SER A 63 -11.67 -8.55 -3.43
C SER A 63 -11.75 -10.08 -3.26
N ASP A 64 -12.82 -10.69 -3.76
CA ASP A 64 -13.09 -12.12 -3.56
C ASP A 64 -12.00 -13.05 -4.14
N TYR A 65 -11.20 -12.57 -5.10
CA TYR A 65 -10.11 -13.32 -5.72
C TYR A 65 -8.74 -13.12 -5.04
N VAL A 66 -8.68 -12.34 -3.96
CA VAL A 66 -7.44 -12.02 -3.25
C VAL A 66 -7.51 -12.58 -1.83
N HIS A 67 -6.79 -13.68 -1.60
CA HIS A 67 -6.70 -14.31 -0.27
C HIS A 67 -5.86 -13.51 0.70
N ASP A 68 -4.72 -12.98 0.25
CA ASP A 68 -3.82 -12.19 1.09
C ASP A 68 -3.64 -10.79 0.49
N MET A 69 -4.32 -9.82 1.11
CA MET A 69 -4.27 -8.41 0.71
C MET A 69 -2.85 -7.84 0.82
N GLY A 70 -2.12 -8.20 1.87
CA GLY A 70 -0.80 -7.64 2.14
C GLY A 70 0.25 -8.18 1.18
N ALA A 71 0.18 -9.47 0.84
CA ALA A 71 0.99 -10.05 -0.22
C ALA A 71 0.63 -9.45 -1.60
N LYS A 72 -0.65 -9.24 -1.89
CA LYS A 72 -1.09 -8.69 -3.17
C LYS A 72 -0.64 -7.24 -3.38
N ILE A 73 -0.71 -6.40 -2.34
CA ILE A 73 -0.22 -5.02 -2.44
C ILE A 73 1.30 -4.99 -2.59
N LEU A 74 2.04 -5.87 -1.90
CA LEU A 74 3.48 -5.96 -2.06
C LEU A 74 3.85 -6.24 -3.52
N GLY A 75 3.22 -7.23 -4.15
CA GLY A 75 3.42 -7.50 -5.58
C GLY A 75 3.05 -6.32 -6.49
N GLY A 76 1.98 -5.60 -6.16
CA GLY A 76 1.58 -4.39 -6.88
C GLY A 76 2.58 -3.24 -6.75
N ILE A 77 3.15 -3.04 -5.57
CA ILE A 77 4.18 -2.02 -5.30
C ILE A 77 5.46 -2.35 -6.05
N THR A 78 5.91 -3.62 -6.01
CA THR A 78 7.13 -4.03 -6.73
C THR A 78 7.00 -3.85 -8.24
N SER A 79 5.81 -4.00 -8.82
CA SER A 79 5.58 -3.75 -10.25
C SER A 79 5.61 -2.26 -10.66
N ILE A 80 5.63 -1.35 -9.69
CA ILE A 80 5.58 0.11 -9.88
C ILE A 80 6.96 0.76 -9.61
N ILE A 81 7.88 0.00 -9.01
CA ILE A 81 9.27 0.42 -8.82
C ILE A 81 9.97 0.33 -10.18
N ASP A 82 10.42 1.46 -10.70
CA ASP A 82 11.08 1.58 -12.01
C ASP A 82 12.60 1.39 -11.87
N SER A 83 13.03 0.26 -11.28
CA SER A 83 14.44 -0.10 -11.14
C SER A 83 14.64 -1.61 -11.21
N ASN A 84 15.75 -2.02 -11.81
CA ASN A 84 16.22 -3.41 -11.83
C ASN A 84 17.48 -3.60 -10.96
N ASP A 85 17.92 -2.55 -10.27
CA ASP A 85 19.08 -2.60 -9.38
C ASP A 85 18.66 -2.98 -7.96
N GLU A 86 19.30 -4.01 -7.40
CA GLU A 86 18.95 -4.55 -6.08
C GLU A 86 19.19 -3.53 -4.96
N GLU A 87 20.26 -2.73 -5.06
CA GLU A 87 20.56 -1.70 -4.05
C GLU A 87 19.54 -0.57 -4.06
N GLU A 88 19.12 -0.12 -5.24
CA GLU A 88 18.08 0.91 -5.38
C GLU A 88 16.72 0.41 -4.87
N ILE A 89 16.32 -0.82 -5.23
CA ILE A 89 15.08 -1.42 -4.73
C ILE A 89 15.10 -1.50 -3.20
N LYS A 90 16.24 -1.89 -2.61
CA LYS A 90 16.41 -1.94 -1.16
C LYS A 90 16.25 -0.54 -0.54
N LYS A 91 16.91 0.48 -1.08
CA LYS A 91 16.78 1.87 -0.60
C LYS A 91 15.34 2.37 -0.65
N LEU A 92 14.59 2.03 -1.70
CA LEU A 92 13.18 2.39 -1.85
C LEU A 92 12.31 1.66 -0.84
N THR A 93 12.48 0.34 -0.72
CA THR A 93 11.67 -0.46 0.20
C THR A 93 11.93 -0.11 1.67
N ASP A 94 13.16 0.29 2.02
CA ASP A 94 13.52 0.79 3.36
C ASP A 94 12.81 2.11 3.73
N GLN A 95 12.30 2.87 2.77
CA GLN A 95 11.49 4.08 3.04
C GLN A 95 10.10 3.71 3.60
N ILE A 96 9.65 2.46 3.42
CA ILE A 96 8.39 1.97 3.97
C ILE A 96 8.61 1.59 5.45
N VAL A 97 8.37 2.56 6.34
CA VAL A 97 8.65 2.45 7.77
C VAL A 97 7.97 1.26 8.47
N ASP A 98 6.71 0.98 8.13
CA ASP A 98 5.94 -0.10 8.75
C ASP A 98 5.13 -0.87 7.69
N PRO A 99 5.76 -1.83 6.97
CA PRO A 99 5.07 -2.63 5.96
C PRO A 99 3.96 -3.49 6.57
N ALA A 100 4.17 -4.05 7.78
CA ALA A 100 3.19 -4.91 8.42
C ALA A 100 1.93 -4.13 8.81
N GLY A 101 2.07 -3.01 9.52
CA GLY A 101 0.95 -2.17 9.92
C GLY A 101 0.33 -1.38 8.76
N THR A 102 1.04 -1.19 7.65
CA THR A 102 0.47 -0.56 6.44
C THR A 102 -0.31 -1.56 5.59
N PHE A 103 0.27 -2.73 5.29
CA PHE A 103 -0.30 -3.71 4.35
C PHE A 103 -1.32 -4.65 4.99
N TYR A 104 -1.21 -4.89 6.31
CA TYR A 104 -2.08 -5.82 7.04
C TYR A 104 -2.94 -5.14 8.10
N ARG A 105 -3.10 -3.80 8.03
CA ARG A 105 -3.77 -2.99 9.07
C ARG A 105 -5.11 -3.55 9.56
N PHE A 106 -5.92 -4.06 8.63
CA PHE A 106 -7.27 -4.57 8.90
C PHE A 106 -7.42 -6.06 8.57
N THR A 107 -6.37 -6.69 8.04
CA THR A 107 -6.46 -8.01 7.43
C THR A 107 -5.45 -9.00 7.99
N LEU A 108 -4.61 -8.61 8.97
CA LEU A 108 -3.61 -9.50 9.56
C LEU A 108 -4.19 -10.84 10.06
N PRO A 109 -5.35 -10.91 10.75
CA PRO A 109 -5.89 -12.20 11.19
C PRO A 109 -6.35 -13.11 10.05
N TYR A 110 -6.73 -12.52 8.91
CA TYR A 110 -7.20 -13.22 7.71
C TYR A 110 -6.04 -13.60 6.77
N SER A 111 -4.88 -12.98 6.92
CA SER A 111 -3.74 -13.18 6.04
C SER A 111 -3.06 -14.55 6.22
N LEU A 112 -2.16 -14.89 5.31
CA LEU A 112 -1.35 -16.10 5.42
C LEU A 112 -0.42 -16.05 6.66
N LEU A 113 -0.03 -14.85 7.08
CA LEU A 113 0.86 -14.65 8.23
C LEU A 113 0.15 -14.88 9.57
N LYS A 114 -1.08 -14.38 9.72
CA LYS A 114 -1.94 -14.44 10.93
C LYS A 114 -1.40 -13.73 12.18
N ARG A 115 -0.13 -13.95 12.53
CA ARG A 115 0.57 -13.39 13.70
C ARG A 115 2.07 -13.36 13.50
N LYS A 116 2.76 -12.58 14.32
CA LYS A 116 4.23 -12.66 14.44
C LYS A 116 4.64 -14.00 15.06
N ILE A 117 5.75 -14.57 14.58
CA ILE A 117 6.38 -15.73 15.20
C ILE A 117 6.82 -15.34 16.62
N MET A 118 6.31 -16.05 17.61
CA MET A 118 6.73 -15.89 19.00
C MET A 118 7.96 -16.76 19.20
N LYS A 119 9.12 -16.13 19.40
CA LYS A 119 10.29 -16.86 19.89
C LYS A 119 9.99 -17.27 21.33
N LYS A 120 10.23 -18.52 21.70
CA LYS A 120 10.24 -18.89 23.11
C LYS A 120 11.37 -18.10 23.75
N GLU A 121 11.05 -17.30 24.76
CA GLU A 121 12.08 -16.78 25.65
C GLU A 121 12.67 -18.00 26.37
N GLU A 122 13.98 -18.19 26.25
CA GLU A 122 14.70 -19.13 27.10
C GLU A 122 14.66 -18.51 28.51
N VAL A 123 13.80 -19.06 29.36
CA VAL A 123 13.74 -18.78 30.80
C VAL A 123 14.73 -19.69 31.51
#